data_AF-A0A1W2GN59-F1
#
_entry.id   AF-A0A1W2GN59-F1
#
_cell.length_a   1.000
_cell.length_b   1.000
_cell.length_c   1.000
_cell.angle_alpha   90.00
_cell.angle_beta   90.00
_cell.angle_gamma   90.00
#
_symmetry.space_group_name_H-M   'P 1'
#
loop_
_entity.id
_entity.type
_entity.pdbx_description
1 polymer ?
#
loop_
_entity_poly.entity_id
_entity_poly.type
_entity_poly.pdbx_seq_one_letter_code
_entity_poly.pdbx_strand_id
1 'polypeptide(L)'
;MKTYNNIIQSKFKEMKKSILTVLGIVVATLSILASDGQNVLTVVIKNVQGSDGLLEVTLFDSEGNWLKEGQKQKVSIDSGTDVKVEFKNLPKGAYAVAVIHDANANGELDTGSFGIPTEAYGFSNNARGMFGPADFDESQFELNGNKQIEINIK
;
A
#
# COMPACT_ATOMS: atom_id res chain seq x y z
N MET A 1 57.58 32.20 20.08
CA MET A 1 57.15 30.78 20.12
C MET A 1 55.73 30.58 20.67
N LYS A 2 55.32 31.21 21.80
CA LYS A 2 53.95 31.08 22.36
C LYS A 2 52.81 31.52 21.42
N THR A 3 53.00 32.59 20.65
CA THR A 3 51.98 33.13 19.74
C THR A 3 51.63 32.17 18.59
N TYR A 4 52.63 31.47 18.02
CA TYR A 4 52.40 30.51 16.95
C TYR A 4 51.59 29.30 17.42
N ASN A 5 51.88 28.77 18.62
CA ASN A 5 51.16 27.64 19.19
C ASN A 5 49.68 27.95 19.46
N ASN A 6 49.39 29.18 19.92
CA ASN A 6 48.01 29.61 20.17
C ASN A 6 47.17 29.71 18.88
N ILE A 7 47.78 30.15 17.77
CA ILE A 7 47.11 30.23 16.47
C ILE A 7 46.77 28.82 15.95
N ILE A 8 47.69 27.86 16.06
CA ILE A 8 47.45 26.47 15.63
C ILE A 8 46.33 25.81 16.45
N GLN A 9 46.34 25.99 17.78
CA GLN A 9 45.28 25.44 18.65
C GLN A 9 43.91 26.06 18.39
N SER A 10 43.86 27.37 18.13
CA SER A 10 42.61 28.06 17.75
C SER A 10 42.06 27.53 16.42
N LYS A 11 42.90 27.39 15.39
CA LYS A 11 42.48 26.83 14.09
C LYS A 11 42.03 25.38 14.21
N PHE A 12 42.68 24.58 15.05
CA PHE A 12 42.29 23.19 15.28
C PHE A 12 40.94 23.08 16.00
N LYS A 13 40.65 23.98 16.95
CA LYS A 13 39.36 24.06 17.64
C LYS A 13 38.22 24.44 16.68
N GLU A 14 38.44 25.44 15.82
CA GLU A 14 37.46 25.83 14.79
C GLU A 14 37.23 24.72 13.76
N MET A 15 38.29 24.04 13.31
CA MET A 15 38.17 22.92 12.38
C MET A 15 37.37 21.75 12.97
N LYS A 16 37.59 21.40 14.24
CA LYS A 16 36.77 20.40 14.95
C LYS A 16 35.31 20.83 15.06
N LYS A 17 35.06 22.11 15.34
CA LYS A 17 33.71 22.66 15.44
C LYS A 17 32.98 22.58 14.09
N SER A 18 33.63 22.94 12.99
CA SER A 18 33.08 22.79 11.64
C SER A 18 32.83 21.34 11.26
N ILE A 19 33.74 20.41 11.59
CA ILE A 19 33.54 18.97 11.35
C ILE A 19 32.35 18.43 12.16
N LEU A 20 32.23 18.81 13.44
CA LEU A 20 31.10 18.45 14.30
C LEU A 20 29.77 19.01 13.76
N THR A 21 29.76 20.24 13.24
CA THR A 21 28.58 20.85 12.64
C THR A 21 28.16 20.17 11.33
N VAL A 22 29.10 19.86 10.44
CA VAL A 22 28.81 19.15 9.17
C VAL A 22 28.32 17.73 9.44
N LEU A 23 28.92 17.01 10.40
CA LEU A 23 28.48 15.67 10.77
C LEU A 23 27.06 15.69 11.38
N GLY A 24 26.74 16.69 12.20
CA GLY A 24 25.40 16.88 12.74
C GLY A 24 24.32 17.15 11.68
N ILE A 25 24.66 17.91 10.62
CA ILE A 25 23.74 18.19 9.51
C ILE A 25 23.47 16.92 8.69
N VAL A 26 24.51 16.11 8.40
CA VAL A 26 24.34 14.84 7.66
C VAL A 26 23.45 13.85 8.41
N VAL A 27 23.60 13.74 9.73
CA VAL A 27 22.74 12.88 10.57
C VAL A 27 21.29 13.38 10.58
N ALA A 28 21.05 14.69 10.68
CA ALA A 28 19.71 15.26 10.66
C ALA A 28 18.99 15.05 9.31
N THR A 29 19.71 15.05 8.19
CA THR A 29 19.11 14.80 6.87
C THR A 29 18.72 13.34 6.63
N LEU A 30 19.39 12.38 7.29
CA LEU A 30 19.06 10.95 7.16
C LEU A 30 17.77 10.58 7.92
N SER A 31 17.42 11.31 8.98
CA SER A 31 16.20 11.04 9.78
C SER A 31 14.90 11.43 9.07
N ILE A 32 14.96 12.25 8.01
CA ILE A 32 13.76 12.77 7.32
C ILE A 32 13.25 11.77 6.25
N LEU A 33 14.03 10.75 5.90
CA LEU A 33 13.64 9.72 4.92
C LEU A 33 12.87 8.55 5.54
N ALA A 34 12.67 8.51 6.86
CA ALA A 34 11.82 7.52 7.50
C ALA A 34 10.35 7.91 7.39
N SER A 35 9.76 7.72 6.21
CA SER A 35 8.30 7.63 6.06
C SER A 35 7.88 6.29 6.66
N ASP A 36 7.68 6.30 7.97
CA ASP A 36 7.40 5.10 8.74
C ASP A 36 6.04 4.53 8.29
N GLY A 37 6.09 3.41 7.57
CA GLY A 37 4.91 2.62 7.23
C GLY A 37 4.30 2.09 8.52
N GLN A 38 3.41 2.85 9.14
CA GLN A 38 2.73 2.50 10.39
C GLN A 38 1.23 2.28 10.20
N ASN A 39 0.70 2.50 8.99
CA ASN A 39 -0.73 2.39 8.76
C ASN A 39 -1.12 0.93 8.49
N VAL A 40 -2.27 0.55 9.04
CA VAL A 40 -2.95 -0.70 8.74
C VAL A 40 -4.21 -0.39 7.95
N LEU A 41 -4.34 -1.01 6.77
CA LEU A 41 -5.57 -1.03 6.00
C LEU A 41 -6.29 -2.36 6.25
N THR A 42 -7.49 -2.30 6.79
CA THR A 42 -8.39 -3.46 6.92
C THR A 42 -9.44 -3.40 5.81
N VAL A 43 -9.44 -4.39 4.93
CA VAL A 43 -10.45 -4.57 3.87
C VAL A 43 -11.49 -5.55 4.36
N VAL A 44 -12.75 -5.11 4.44
CA VAL A 44 -13.90 -5.95 4.77
C VAL A 44 -14.65 -6.28 3.48
N ILE A 45 -14.73 -7.56 3.15
CA ILE A 45 -15.31 -8.05 1.90
C ILE A 45 -16.71 -8.58 2.21
N LYS A 46 -17.70 -8.04 1.50
CA LYS A 46 -19.13 -8.33 1.65
C LYS A 46 -19.67 -9.10 0.46
N ASN A 47 -20.79 -9.79 0.68
CA ASN A 47 -21.51 -10.59 -0.32
C ASN A 47 -20.67 -11.74 -0.89
N VAL A 48 -19.78 -12.30 -0.08
CA VAL A 48 -19.06 -13.52 -0.43
C VAL A 48 -20.08 -14.67 -0.41
N GLN A 49 -20.24 -15.34 -1.55
CA GLN A 49 -21.19 -16.45 -1.71
C GLN A 49 -20.46 -17.78 -1.76
N GLY A 50 -21.00 -18.78 -1.07
CA GLY A 50 -20.35 -20.10 -0.96
C GLY A 50 -19.10 -20.08 -0.08
N SER A 51 -18.35 -21.18 -0.12
CA SER A 51 -17.06 -21.35 0.57
C SER A 51 -16.01 -22.04 -0.30
N ASP A 52 -16.27 -22.11 -1.61
CA ASP A 52 -15.35 -22.72 -2.56
C ASP A 52 -14.29 -21.71 -3.00
N GLY A 53 -13.07 -22.20 -3.23
CA GLY A 53 -11.96 -21.39 -3.73
C GLY A 53 -11.38 -20.41 -2.71
N LEU A 54 -10.85 -19.30 -3.22
CA LEU A 54 -10.12 -18.29 -2.46
C LEU A 54 -10.57 -16.88 -2.87
N LEU A 55 -10.49 -15.93 -1.94
CA LEU A 55 -10.50 -14.51 -2.29
C LEU A 55 -9.07 -14.04 -2.51
N GLU A 56 -8.78 -13.54 -3.71
CA GLU A 56 -7.59 -12.77 -4.00
C GLU A 56 -7.87 -11.29 -3.80
N VAL A 57 -7.17 -10.68 -2.84
CA VAL A 57 -7.23 -9.25 -2.54
C VAL A 57 -5.92 -8.61 -2.94
N THR A 58 -5.97 -7.67 -3.88
CA THR A 58 -4.78 -6.97 -4.38
C THR A 58 -4.86 -5.49 -4.03
N LEU A 59 -3.83 -4.99 -3.36
CA LEU A 59 -3.62 -3.58 -3.05
C LEU A 59 -2.67 -2.95 -4.07
N PHE A 60 -3.08 -1.81 -4.61
CA PHE A 60 -2.35 -1.02 -5.61
C PHE A 60 -2.05 0.36 -5.06
N ASP A 61 -0.88 0.90 -5.39
CA ASP A 61 -0.37 2.19 -4.89
C ASP A 61 -0.25 3.26 -6.00
N SER A 62 -0.60 2.91 -7.24
CA SER A 62 -0.46 3.80 -8.39
C SER A 62 -1.32 3.35 -9.57
N GLU A 63 -1.72 4.32 -10.39
CA GLU A 63 -2.49 4.10 -11.61
C GLU A 63 -1.71 3.25 -12.64
N GLY A 64 -0.40 3.45 -12.77
CA GLY A 64 0.42 2.71 -13.74
C GLY A 64 0.40 1.19 -13.50
N ASN A 65 0.25 0.79 -12.24
CA ASN A 65 0.23 -0.59 -11.77
C ASN A 65 -1.19 -1.16 -11.63
N TRP A 66 -2.22 -0.33 -11.78
CA TRP A 66 -3.62 -0.72 -11.59
C TRP A 66 -3.97 -1.96 -12.42
N LEU A 67 -4.42 -3.01 -11.73
CA LEU A 67 -4.78 -4.33 -12.30
C LEU A 67 -3.65 -5.05 -13.06
N LYS A 68 -2.39 -4.67 -12.82
CA LYS A 68 -1.20 -5.33 -13.38
C LYS A 68 -0.34 -5.94 -12.29
N GLU A 69 0.10 -5.13 -11.34
CA GLU A 69 1.02 -5.54 -10.29
C GLU A 69 0.65 -4.84 -8.97
N GLY A 70 0.60 -5.60 -7.88
CA GLY A 70 0.21 -5.07 -6.58
C GLY A 70 0.51 -6.06 -5.46
N GLN A 71 0.32 -5.61 -4.22
CA GLN A 71 0.49 -6.49 -3.06
C GLN A 71 -0.73 -7.41 -2.94
N LYS A 72 -0.51 -8.72 -3.12
CA LYS A 72 -1.58 -9.72 -3.12
C LYS A 72 -1.67 -10.47 -1.81
N GLN A 73 -2.89 -10.77 -1.36
CA GLN A 73 -3.17 -11.75 -0.32
C GLN A 73 -4.28 -12.69 -0.80
N LYS A 74 -4.09 -14.00 -0.61
CA LYS A 74 -5.13 -15.01 -0.83
C LYS A 74 -5.68 -15.46 0.51
N VAL A 75 -7.00 -15.46 0.67
CA VAL A 75 -7.67 -15.88 1.90
C VAL A 75 -8.76 -16.89 1.60
N SER A 76 -8.86 -17.91 2.46
CA SER A 76 -9.94 -18.89 2.41
C SER A 76 -11.27 -18.25 2.80
N ILE A 77 -12.35 -18.79 2.24
CA ILE A 77 -13.71 -18.30 2.48
C ILE A 77 -14.39 -19.19 3.51
N ASP A 78 -14.74 -18.59 4.65
CA ASP A 78 -15.63 -19.23 5.61
C ASP A 78 -17.08 -18.86 5.28
N SER A 79 -17.89 -19.88 4.99
CA SER A 79 -19.28 -19.71 4.57
C SER A 79 -20.08 -18.80 5.53
N GLY A 80 -20.76 -17.80 4.97
CA GLY A 80 -21.77 -16.99 5.68
C GLY A 80 -21.23 -15.86 6.56
N THR A 81 -19.96 -15.48 6.42
CA THR A 81 -19.38 -14.32 7.15
C THR A 81 -18.62 -13.38 6.23
N ASP A 82 -18.46 -12.13 6.66
CA ASP A 82 -17.62 -11.17 5.97
C ASP A 82 -16.15 -11.56 6.13
N VAL A 83 -15.38 -11.45 5.06
CA VAL A 83 -13.95 -11.77 5.08
C VAL A 83 -13.15 -10.49 5.34
N LYS A 84 -12.17 -10.57 6.26
CA LYS A 84 -11.30 -9.43 6.60
C LYS A 84 -9.86 -9.71 6.21
N VAL A 85 -9.25 -8.76 5.51
CA VAL A 85 -7.85 -8.81 5.07
C VAL A 85 -7.12 -7.57 5.54
N GLU A 86 -5.93 -7.74 6.13
CA GLU A 86 -5.12 -6.63 6.64
C GLU A 86 -3.83 -6.45 5.83
N PHE A 87 -3.61 -5.23 5.34
CA PHE A 87 -2.33 -4.78 4.82
C PHE A 87 -1.66 -3.90 5.87
N LYS A 88 -0.45 -4.26 6.27
CA LYS A 88 0.28 -3.63 7.38
C LYS A 88 1.49 -2.88 6.86
N ASN A 89 1.96 -1.96 7.68
CA ASN A 89 3.15 -1.16 7.44
C ASN A 89 3.06 -0.33 6.15
N LEU A 90 1.88 0.21 5.87
CA LEU A 90 1.65 1.02 4.69
C LEU A 90 2.09 2.47 4.92
N PRO A 91 2.87 3.08 4.01
CA PRO A 91 3.08 4.51 3.95
C PRO A 91 1.75 5.27 3.81
N LYS A 92 1.81 6.59 4.01
CA LYS A 92 0.68 7.44 3.61
C LYS A 92 0.66 7.57 2.09
N GLY A 93 -0.51 7.53 1.49
CA GLY A 93 -0.67 7.72 0.06
C GLY A 93 -2.04 7.30 -0.46
N ALA A 94 -2.22 7.43 -1.77
CA ALA A 94 -3.38 6.95 -2.49
C ALA A 94 -3.25 5.45 -2.77
N TYR A 95 -4.32 4.71 -2.48
CA TYR A 95 -4.38 3.28 -2.71
C TYR A 95 -5.70 2.89 -3.34
N ALA A 96 -5.70 1.82 -4.13
CA ALA A 96 -6.90 1.17 -4.61
C ALA A 96 -6.82 -0.33 -4.32
N VAL A 97 -7.96 -0.98 -4.14
CA VAL A 97 -8.06 -2.41 -3.85
C VAL A 97 -8.96 -3.07 -4.89
N ALA A 98 -8.52 -4.21 -5.42
CA ALA A 98 -9.36 -5.13 -6.18
C ALA A 98 -9.52 -6.44 -5.42
N VAL A 99 -10.71 -7.02 -5.50
CA VAL A 99 -11.06 -8.31 -4.91
C VAL A 99 -11.61 -9.21 -6.02
N ILE A 100 -11.07 -10.41 -6.13
CA ILE A 100 -11.53 -11.47 -7.03
C ILE A 100 -11.86 -12.70 -6.18
N HIS A 101 -13.03 -13.29 -6.41
CA HIS A 101 -13.38 -14.59 -5.87
C HIS A 101 -13.01 -15.67 -6.89
N ASP A 102 -11.81 -16.21 -6.74
CA ASP A 102 -11.26 -17.31 -7.54
C ASP A 102 -11.84 -18.64 -7.02
N ALA A 103 -13.03 -18.99 -7.51
CA ALA A 103 -13.83 -20.11 -7.03
C ALA A 103 -13.24 -21.46 -7.48
N ASN A 104 -12.53 -21.49 -8.61
CA ASN A 104 -11.91 -22.70 -9.16
C ASN A 104 -10.41 -22.84 -8.83
N ALA A 105 -9.82 -21.88 -8.13
CA ALA A 105 -8.43 -21.81 -7.69
C ALA A 105 -7.41 -21.80 -8.84
N ASN A 106 -7.74 -21.21 -9.99
CA ASN A 106 -6.85 -21.10 -11.14
C ASN A 106 -5.92 -19.86 -11.07
N GLY A 107 -6.20 -18.92 -10.17
CA GLY A 107 -5.41 -17.71 -9.94
C GLY A 107 -5.66 -16.58 -10.95
N GLU A 108 -6.70 -16.68 -11.76
CA GLU A 108 -7.14 -15.68 -12.73
C GLU A 108 -8.61 -15.34 -12.50
N LEU A 109 -9.07 -14.18 -12.99
CA LEU A 109 -10.51 -13.88 -13.01
C LEU A 109 -11.10 -14.55 -14.25
N ASP A 110 -11.95 -15.55 -14.05
CA ASP A 110 -12.59 -16.20 -15.17
C ASP A 110 -13.56 -15.26 -15.88
N THR A 111 -13.49 -15.26 -17.21
CA THR A 111 -14.35 -14.47 -18.07
C THR A 111 -15.06 -15.33 -19.10
N GLY A 112 -16.34 -15.03 -19.31
CA GLY A 112 -17.19 -15.65 -20.30
C GLY A 112 -17.16 -14.90 -21.64
N SER A 113 -18.29 -14.94 -22.34
CA SER A 113 -18.44 -14.23 -23.62
C SER A 113 -18.23 -12.73 -23.46
N PHE A 114 -17.56 -12.12 -24.43
CA PHE A 114 -17.26 -10.68 -24.45
C PHE A 114 -16.43 -10.18 -23.25
N GLY A 115 -15.69 -11.06 -22.55
CA GLY A 115 -14.84 -10.68 -21.42
C GLY A 115 -15.60 -10.39 -20.13
N ILE A 116 -16.87 -10.80 -20.04
CA ILE A 116 -17.70 -10.60 -18.84
C ILE A 116 -17.23 -11.57 -17.74
N PRO A 117 -16.86 -11.10 -16.54
CA PRO A 117 -16.48 -11.98 -15.45
C PRO A 117 -17.58 -12.98 -15.10
N THR A 118 -17.22 -14.25 -14.96
CA THR A 118 -18.11 -15.32 -14.47
C THR A 118 -17.97 -15.54 -12.97
N GLU A 119 -16.92 -14.99 -12.39
CA GLU A 119 -16.63 -14.99 -10.97
C GLU A 119 -16.88 -13.61 -10.34
N ALA A 120 -17.19 -13.61 -9.05
CA ALA A 120 -17.52 -12.39 -8.34
C ALA A 120 -16.27 -11.52 -8.14
N TYR A 121 -16.42 -10.21 -8.35
CA TYR A 121 -15.32 -9.26 -8.17
C TYR A 121 -15.82 -7.93 -7.60
N GLY A 122 -14.88 -7.12 -7.11
CA GLY A 122 -15.17 -5.79 -6.61
C GLY A 122 -13.94 -4.91 -6.48
N PHE A 123 -14.16 -3.60 -6.43
CA PHE A 123 -13.12 -2.59 -6.25
C PHE A 123 -13.42 -1.73 -5.02
N SER A 124 -12.38 -1.11 -4.45
CA SER A 124 -12.56 -0.08 -3.42
C SER A 124 -13.46 1.06 -3.91
N ASN A 125 -14.06 1.78 -2.95
CA ASN A 125 -15.18 2.71 -3.16
C ASN A 125 -16.44 2.06 -3.77
N ASN A 126 -16.48 0.72 -3.92
CA ASN A 126 -17.51 0.02 -4.68
C ASN A 126 -17.64 0.56 -6.12
N ALA A 127 -16.53 1.04 -6.69
CA ALA A 127 -16.47 1.59 -8.04
C ALA A 127 -16.86 0.53 -9.10
N ARG A 128 -17.43 0.99 -10.21
CA ARG A 128 -17.90 0.14 -11.31
C ARG A 128 -17.65 0.82 -12.65
N GLY A 129 -16.83 0.19 -13.49
CA GLY A 129 -16.68 0.59 -14.87
C GLY A 129 -17.92 0.24 -15.70
N MET A 130 -18.26 1.08 -16.67
CA MET A 130 -19.38 0.84 -17.59
C MET A 130 -19.00 -0.10 -18.75
N PHE A 131 -17.74 -0.08 -19.16
CA PHE A 131 -17.19 -0.87 -20.27
C PHE A 131 -15.87 -1.56 -19.87
N GLY A 132 -15.87 -2.23 -18.72
CA GLY A 132 -14.68 -2.91 -18.19
C GLY A 132 -14.55 -2.75 -16.68
N PRO A 133 -13.35 -2.98 -16.12
CA PRO A 133 -13.07 -2.70 -14.71
C PRO A 133 -13.23 -1.20 -14.42
N ALA A 134 -13.41 -0.84 -13.14
CA ALA A 134 -13.38 0.55 -12.73
C ALA A 134 -11.97 1.14 -12.90
N ASP A 135 -11.91 2.45 -13.17
CA ASP A 135 -10.64 3.15 -13.28
C ASP A 135 -9.99 3.30 -11.90
N PHE A 136 -8.67 3.51 -11.89
CA PHE A 136 -7.92 3.73 -10.65
C PHE A 136 -8.46 4.93 -9.88
N ASP A 137 -8.76 6.03 -10.57
CA ASP A 137 -9.24 7.27 -9.94
C ASP A 137 -10.61 7.08 -9.24
N GLU A 138 -11.48 6.25 -9.80
CA GLU A 138 -12.77 5.92 -9.18
C GLU A 138 -12.58 4.97 -7.97
N SER A 139 -11.56 4.11 -8.04
CA SER A 139 -11.30 3.09 -7.04
C SER A 139 -10.41 3.60 -5.89
N GLN A 140 -9.64 4.67 -6.08
CA GLN A 140 -8.61 5.08 -5.12
C GLN A 140 -9.19 5.75 -3.87
N PHE A 141 -8.43 5.67 -2.77
CA PHE A 141 -8.69 6.39 -1.53
C PHE A 141 -7.37 6.79 -0.86
N GLU A 142 -7.42 7.88 -0.09
CA GLU A 142 -6.28 8.37 0.68
C GLU A 142 -6.12 7.64 2.02
N LEU A 143 -4.95 7.03 2.23
CA LEU A 143 -4.55 6.40 3.49
C LEU A 143 -3.65 7.34 4.29
N ASN A 144 -4.23 8.09 5.22
CA ASN A 144 -3.50 9.03 6.09
C ASN A 144 -3.27 8.52 7.53
N GLY A 145 -3.74 7.31 7.82
CA GLY A 145 -3.80 6.65 9.13
C GLY A 145 -4.36 5.24 8.96
N ASN A 146 -4.49 4.49 10.06
CA ASN A 146 -5.23 3.22 10.04
C ASN A 146 -6.63 3.43 9.48
N LYS A 147 -7.05 2.55 8.56
CA LYS A 147 -8.32 2.69 7.85
C LYS A 147 -8.96 1.33 7.67
N GLN A 148 -10.28 1.30 7.82
CA GLN A 148 -11.10 0.18 7.38
C GLN A 148 -11.93 0.62 6.18
N ILE A 149 -11.99 -0.22 5.14
CA ILE A 149 -12.87 -0.04 3.98
C ILE A 149 -13.76 -1.25 3.81
N GLU A 150 -14.88 -1.06 3.13
CA GLU A 150 -15.80 -2.13 2.76
C GLU A 150 -15.89 -2.26 1.23
N ILE A 151 -15.83 -3.49 0.73
CA ILE A 151 -15.95 -3.81 -0.69
C ILE A 151 -17.05 -4.86 -0.86
N ASN A 152 -18.03 -4.52 -1.70
CA ASN A 152 -19.10 -5.41 -2.11
C ASN A 152 -18.72 -6.09 -3.43
N ILE A 153 -18.49 -7.41 -3.38
CA ILE A 153 -18.29 -8.20 -4.58
C ILE A 153 -19.64 -8.63 -5.17
N LYS A 154 -19.72 -8.75 -6.49
CA LYS A 154 -20.89 -9.25 -7.24
C LYS A 154 -20.48 -9.94 -8.51
#